data_AF-A0A937WKM9-F1
#
_entry.id   AF-A0A937WKM9-F1
#
_cell.length_a   1.000
_cell.length_b   1.000
_cell.length_c   1.000
_cell.angle_alpha   90.00
_cell.angle_beta   90.00
_cell.angle_gamma   90.00
#
_symmetry.space_group_name_H-M   'P 1'
#
loop_
_entity.id
_entity.type
_entity.pdbx_description
1 polymer ?
#
loop_
_entity_poly.entity_id
_entity_poly.type
_entity_poly.pdbx_seq_one_letter_code
_entity_poly.pdbx_strand_id
1 'polypeptide(L)'
;MARPFVEIKVGDKGLNAILDTGSWRAYIREEFADGFPEAPVQPFEVRLGGQTMRLSKGRVVSGFVKDTEGREYCFSGIFFPVEDLGAENGKRIEVLVGSLLLEDWGAVIDDAKTPPAVDYRRLREGIVVEL
;
A
#
# COMPACT_ATOMS: atom_id res chain seq x y z
N MET A 1 -2.59 -11.51 -13.14
CA MET A 1 -2.96 -11.40 -11.72
C MET A 1 -3.58 -10.04 -11.54
N ALA A 2 -4.81 -9.96 -11.06
CA ALA A 2 -5.47 -8.68 -10.83
C ALA A 2 -4.90 -8.08 -9.54
N ARG A 3 -4.58 -6.78 -9.53
CA ARG A 3 -4.14 -6.10 -8.30
C ARG A 3 -5.39 -5.64 -7.55
N PRO A 4 -5.62 -6.07 -6.29
CA PRO A 4 -6.75 -5.56 -5.52
C PRO A 4 -6.72 -4.04 -5.47
N PHE A 5 -7.88 -3.44 -5.76
CA PHE A 5 -8.08 -2.01 -5.71
C PHE A 5 -9.01 -1.68 -4.54
N VAL A 6 -8.47 -1.04 -3.53
CA VAL A 6 -9.10 -0.87 -2.21
C VAL A 6 -9.07 0.59 -1.79
N GLU A 7 -9.89 0.96 -0.81
CA GLU A 7 -9.77 2.25 -0.14
C GLU A 7 -9.00 2.06 1.17
N ILE A 8 -8.00 2.92 1.39
CA ILE A 8 -7.29 3.04 2.66
C ILE A 8 -7.47 4.45 3.22
N LYS A 9 -7.46 4.60 4.53
CA LYS A 9 -7.50 5.89 5.19
C LYS A 9 -6.10 6.31 5.60
N VAL A 10 -5.66 7.48 5.15
CA VAL A 10 -4.37 8.09 5.53
C VAL A 10 -4.66 9.49 6.06
N GLY A 11 -4.37 9.72 7.35
CA GLY A 11 -4.90 10.90 8.05
C GLY A 11 -6.43 10.94 8.00
N ASP A 12 -7.00 12.04 7.53
CA ASP A 12 -8.45 12.21 7.34
C ASP A 12 -8.94 11.90 5.92
N LYS A 13 -8.04 11.43 5.03
CA LYS A 13 -8.35 11.19 3.62
C LYS A 13 -8.53 9.70 3.33
N GLY A 14 -9.61 9.35 2.62
CA GLY A 14 -9.74 8.07 1.94
C GLY A 14 -8.99 8.11 0.62
N LEU A 15 -8.07 7.17 0.42
CA LEU A 15 -7.20 7.08 -0.74
C LEU A 15 -7.39 5.73 -1.44
N ASN A 16 -7.44 5.77 -2.76
CA ASN A 16 -7.49 4.61 -3.62
C ASN A 16 -6.11 3.96 -3.70
N ALA A 17 -6.02 2.73 -3.22
CA ALA A 17 -4.79 1.97 -3.16
C ALA A 17 -4.85 0.74 -4.05
N ILE A 18 -3.73 0.42 -4.71
CA ILE A 18 -3.49 -0.91 -5.25
C ILE A 18 -2.62 -1.71 -4.29
N LEU A 19 -2.92 -2.99 -4.14
CA LEU A 19 -2.07 -3.93 -3.42
C LEU A 19 -1.22 -4.68 -4.46
N ASP A 20 0.10 -4.49 -4.42
CA ASP A 20 1.02 -5.04 -5.42
C ASP A 20 2.15 -5.85 -4.77
N THR A 21 1.98 -7.17 -4.74
CA THR A 21 3.01 -8.12 -4.26
C THR A 21 4.26 -8.13 -5.13
N GLY A 22 4.18 -7.63 -6.37
CA GLY A 22 5.33 -7.48 -7.27
C GLY A 22 6.17 -6.23 -6.99
N SER A 23 5.67 -5.30 -6.16
CA SER A 23 6.41 -4.13 -5.73
C SER A 23 6.96 -4.32 -4.33
N TRP A 24 8.28 -4.20 -4.15
CA TRP A 24 8.88 -4.32 -2.82
C TRP A 24 8.47 -3.18 -1.87
N ARG A 25 8.32 -1.97 -2.40
CA ARG A 25 8.13 -0.73 -1.63
C ARG A 25 6.72 -0.17 -1.84
N ALA A 26 6.30 0.67 -0.90
CA ALA A 26 5.07 1.42 -1.00
C ALA A 26 5.32 2.80 -1.61
N TYR A 27 4.40 3.26 -2.46
CA TYR A 27 4.46 4.57 -3.10
C TYR A 27 3.18 5.33 -2.83
N ILE A 28 3.28 6.65 -2.73
CA ILE A 28 2.15 7.54 -2.50
C ILE A 28 2.27 8.71 -3.44
N ARG A 29 1.16 9.22 -3.96
CA ARG A 29 1.22 10.42 -4.79
C ARG A 29 1.63 11.62 -3.94
N GLU A 30 2.50 12.46 -4.49
CA GLU A 30 3.21 13.50 -3.72
C GLU A 30 2.24 14.45 -3.01
N GLU A 31 1.09 14.79 -3.61
CA GLU A 31 0.09 15.67 -2.98
C GLU A 31 -0.58 15.09 -1.71
N PHE A 32 -0.42 13.79 -1.44
CA PHE A 32 -0.90 13.13 -0.23
C PHE A 32 0.23 12.82 0.77
N ALA A 33 1.47 13.05 0.37
CA ALA A 33 2.65 12.79 1.18
C ALA A 33 3.05 14.00 2.06
N ASP A 34 2.53 15.17 1.72
CA ASP A 34 2.82 16.41 2.43
C ASP A 34 2.25 16.40 3.86
N GLY A 35 3.07 16.82 4.83
CA GLY A 35 2.73 16.84 6.25
C GLY A 35 3.14 15.58 7.03
N PHE A 36 3.53 14.50 6.35
CA PHE A 36 4.10 13.32 7.01
C PHE A 36 5.59 13.52 7.37
N PRO A 37 6.06 12.93 8.48
CA PRO A 37 7.48 13.00 8.86
C PRO A 37 8.41 12.44 7.79
N GLU A 38 9.60 13.03 7.66
CA GLU A 38 10.66 12.50 6.80
C GLU A 38 11.21 11.18 7.34
N ALA A 39 11.35 10.21 6.44
CA ALA A 39 12.09 8.99 6.71
C ALA A 39 13.48 9.10 6.04
N PRO A 40 14.56 8.78 6.75
CA PRO A 40 15.88 8.69 6.14
C PRO A 40 15.91 7.50 5.17
N VAL A 41 16.23 7.77 3.90
CA VAL A 41 16.30 6.76 2.86
C VAL A 41 17.56 6.93 2.03
N GLN A 42 18.23 5.83 1.70
CA GLN A 42 19.28 5.85 0.70
C GLN A 42 18.62 6.06 -0.68
N PRO A 43 19.09 7.01 -1.51
CA PRO A 43 18.52 7.20 -2.83
C PRO A 43 18.62 5.93 -3.69
N PHE A 44 17.58 5.64 -4.46
CA PHE A 44 17.52 4.48 -5.35
C PHE A 44 16.73 4.81 -6.61
N GLU A 45 16.88 3.98 -7.64
CA GLU A 45 16.08 4.05 -8.85
C GLU A 45 14.99 2.97 -8.81
N VAL A 46 13.82 3.31 -9.33
CA VAL A 46 12.72 2.38 -9.52
C VAL A 46 12.13 2.59 -10.92
N ARG A 47 11.58 1.51 -11.48
CA ARG A 47 10.75 1.56 -12.67
C ARG A 47 9.28 1.39 -12.29
N LEU A 48 8.47 2.44 -12.44
CA LEU A 48 7.02 2.44 -12.21
C LEU A 48 6.31 2.83 -13.50
N GLY A 49 5.26 2.10 -13.90
CA GLY A 49 4.49 2.42 -15.11
C GLY A 49 5.32 2.46 -16.40
N GLY A 50 6.46 1.77 -16.44
CA GLY A 50 7.38 1.79 -17.57
C GLY A 50 8.42 2.92 -17.55
N GLN A 51 8.31 3.89 -16.65
CA GLN A 51 9.24 5.01 -16.46
C GLN A 51 10.23 4.74 -15.34
N THR A 52 11.49 5.11 -15.54
CA THR A 52 12.52 5.06 -14.50
C THR A 52 12.60 6.40 -13.79
N MET A 53 12.58 6.37 -12.46
CA MET A 53 12.71 7.56 -11.62
C MET A 53 13.64 7.30 -10.45
N ARG A 54 14.34 8.35 -10.03
CA ARG A 54 15.22 8.34 -8.86
C ARG A 54 14.50 8.93 -7.66
N LEU A 55 14.39 8.14 -6.60
CA LEU A 55 13.74 8.56 -5.35
C LEU A 55 14.79 8.79 -4.28
N SER A 56 14.66 9.91 -3.57
CA SER A 56 15.54 10.32 -2.48
C SER A 56 14.80 10.76 -1.23
N LYS A 57 13.45 10.76 -1.27
CA LYS A 57 12.58 11.14 -0.16
C LYS A 57 11.73 9.94 0.24
N GLY A 58 11.62 9.71 1.54
CA GLY A 58 10.64 8.81 2.13
C GLY A 58 9.80 9.56 3.15
N ARG A 59 8.55 9.15 3.32
CA ARG A 59 7.64 9.65 4.37
C ARG A 59 7.20 8.50 5.26
N VAL A 60 7.16 8.73 6.57
CA VAL A 60 6.52 7.79 7.50
C VAL A 60 5.02 8.03 7.45
N VAL A 61 4.29 7.10 6.85
CA VAL A 61 2.84 7.20 6.67
C VAL A 61 2.18 6.11 7.49
N SER A 62 1.19 6.50 8.26
CA SER A 62 0.30 5.58 8.96
C SER A 62 -1.14 5.80 8.53
N GLY A 63 -1.95 4.77 8.70
CA GLY A 63 -3.32 4.79 8.25
C GLY A 63 -4.10 3.56 8.67
N PHE A 64 -5.28 3.42 8.09
CA PHE A 64 -6.19 2.32 8.34
C PHE A 64 -6.66 1.70 7.04
N VAL A 65 -6.83 0.38 7.02
CA VAL A 65 -7.50 -0.35 5.94
C VAL A 65 -8.63 -1.17 6.54
N LYS A 66 -9.71 -1.38 5.78
CA LYS A 66 -10.80 -2.26 6.19
C LYS A 66 -10.78 -3.55 5.39
N ASP A 67 -11.03 -4.66 6.07
CA ASP A 67 -11.24 -5.94 5.40
C ASP A 67 -12.67 -6.08 4.84
N THR A 68 -12.96 -7.22 4.22
CA THR A 68 -14.30 -7.58 3.71
C THR A 68 -15.38 -7.65 4.78
N GLU A 69 -15.02 -7.88 6.04
CA GLU A 69 -15.95 -7.92 7.17
C GLU A 69 -16.11 -6.54 7.83
N GLY A 70 -15.42 -5.50 7.32
CA GLY A 70 -15.44 -4.14 7.83
C GLY A 70 -14.58 -3.90 9.07
N ARG A 71 -13.74 -4.88 9.45
CA ARG A 71 -12.76 -4.73 10.53
C ARG A 71 -11.64 -3.81 10.10
N GLU A 72 -11.18 -2.96 11.00
CA GLU A 72 -10.20 -1.92 10.71
C GLU A 72 -8.81 -2.32 11.23
N TYR A 73 -7.79 -2.14 10.38
CA TYR A 73 -6.40 -2.51 10.65
C TYR A 73 -5.53 -1.28 10.49
N CYS A 74 -4.72 -1.00 11.50
CA CYS A 74 -3.74 0.07 11.43
C CYS A 74 -2.51 -0.39 10.67
N PHE A 75 -1.92 0.51 9.88
CA PHE A 75 -0.63 0.32 9.27
C PHE A 75 0.29 1.50 9.51
N SER A 76 1.59 1.24 9.43
CA SER A 76 2.63 2.26 9.44
C SER A 76 3.79 1.77 8.59
N GLY A 77 4.32 2.62 7.72
CA GLY A 77 5.43 2.25 6.86
C GLY A 77 6.08 3.44 6.19
N ILE A 78 7.15 3.18 5.44
CA ILE A 78 7.80 4.18 4.60
C ILE A 78 7.16 4.16 3.22
N PHE A 79 6.58 5.29 2.82
CA PHE A 79 6.04 5.50 1.49
C PHE A 79 6.93 6.48 0.73
N PHE A 80 7.18 6.18 -0.53
CA PHE A 80 7.98 7.01 -1.40
C PHE A 80 7.07 7.90 -2.25
N PRO A 81 7.17 9.24 -2.10
CA PRO A 81 6.39 10.17 -2.90
C PRO A 81 6.73 10.06 -4.39
N VAL A 82 5.72 10.05 -5.24
CA VAL A 82 5.84 10.08 -6.71
C VAL A 82 4.76 10.97 -7.33
N GLU A 83 4.99 11.51 -8.52
CA GLU A 83 4.01 12.41 -9.16
C GLU A 83 2.73 11.67 -9.62
N ASP A 84 2.91 10.49 -10.21
CA ASP A 84 1.83 9.68 -10.78
C ASP A 84 2.04 8.18 -10.55
N LEU A 85 0.93 7.49 -10.29
CA LEU A 85 0.85 6.04 -10.16
C LEU A 85 -0.09 5.42 -11.20
N GLY A 86 -0.68 6.24 -12.08
CA GLY A 86 -1.63 5.81 -13.09
C GLY A 86 -3.05 5.67 -12.55
N ALA A 87 -3.84 4.82 -13.21
CA ALA A 87 -5.24 4.61 -12.92
C ALA A 87 -5.63 3.13 -13.12
N GLU A 88 -6.57 2.66 -12.31
CA GLU A 88 -7.18 1.33 -12.38
C GLU A 88 -8.71 1.52 -12.32
N ASN A 89 -9.48 0.80 -13.13
CA ASN A 89 -10.96 0.90 -13.16
C ASN A 89 -11.50 2.34 -13.30
N GLY A 90 -10.79 3.20 -14.05
CA GLY A 90 -11.17 4.61 -14.26
C GLY A 90 -10.95 5.52 -13.05
N LYS A 91 -10.38 5.00 -11.95
CA LYS A 91 -9.99 5.76 -10.76
C LYS A 91 -8.49 5.91 -10.69
N ARG A 92 -8.02 7.06 -10.21
CA ARG A 92 -6.59 7.31 -10.01
C ARG A 92 -6.07 6.41 -8.89
N ILE A 93 -4.89 5.86 -9.09
CA ILE A 93 -4.17 5.18 -8.04
C ILE A 93 -3.47 6.28 -7.22
N GLU A 94 -3.83 6.38 -5.95
CA GLU A 94 -3.28 7.40 -5.03
C GLU A 94 -2.17 6.79 -4.17
N VAL A 95 -2.25 5.49 -3.93
CA VAL A 95 -1.29 4.71 -3.16
C VAL A 95 -1.01 3.37 -3.85
N LEU A 96 0.25 2.94 -3.83
CA LEU A 96 0.66 1.58 -4.14
C LEU A 96 1.22 0.97 -2.86
N VAL A 97 0.58 -0.09 -2.37
CA VAL A 97 1.03 -0.83 -1.20
C VAL A 97 1.87 -2.00 -1.67
N GLY A 98 3.17 -1.94 -1.37
CA GLY A 98 4.13 -2.97 -1.73
C GLY A 98 4.19 -4.13 -0.73
N SER A 99 4.86 -5.20 -1.13
CA SER A 99 4.98 -6.47 -0.41
C SER A 99 5.47 -6.33 1.03
N LEU A 100 6.41 -5.42 1.33
CA LEU A 100 6.86 -5.21 2.71
C LEU A 100 5.72 -4.82 3.64
N LEU A 101 4.86 -3.91 3.20
CA LEU A 101 3.76 -3.44 4.03
C LEU A 101 2.63 -4.47 4.08
N LEU A 102 2.42 -5.21 2.98
CA LEU A 102 1.48 -6.34 2.95
C LEU A 102 1.92 -7.44 3.93
N GLU A 103 3.21 -7.75 4.00
CA GLU A 103 3.76 -8.72 4.96
C GLU A 103 3.47 -8.30 6.40
N ASP A 104 3.73 -7.03 6.75
CA ASP A 104 3.43 -6.49 8.08
C ASP A 104 1.94 -6.57 8.44
N TRP A 105 1.06 -6.48 7.44
CA TRP A 105 -0.39 -6.62 7.66
C TRP A 105 -0.83 -8.05 7.90
N GLY A 106 0.03 -9.03 7.58
CA GLY A 106 -0.36 -10.42 7.45
C GLY A 106 -1.34 -10.54 6.29
N ALA A 107 -0.85 -10.28 5.08
CA ALA A 107 -1.66 -10.27 3.87
C ALA A 107 -1.44 -11.44 2.92
N VAL A 108 -2.52 -11.93 2.33
CA VAL A 108 -2.50 -12.79 1.15
C VAL A 108 -3.64 -12.54 0.19
N ILE A 109 -3.28 -12.25 -1.03
CA ILE A 109 -4.25 -11.75 -1.99
C ILE A 109 -5.07 -12.92 -2.56
N ASP A 110 -6.37 -12.98 -2.25
CA ASP A 110 -7.34 -13.87 -2.92
C ASP A 110 -8.01 -13.13 -4.08
N ASP A 111 -7.56 -13.37 -5.31
CA ASP A 111 -8.10 -12.75 -6.52
C ASP A 111 -9.64 -12.97 -6.70
N ALA A 112 -10.25 -13.93 -6.00
CA ALA A 112 -11.70 -14.17 -6.03
C ALA A 112 -12.50 -13.31 -5.03
N LYS A 113 -11.84 -12.66 -4.06
CA LYS A 113 -12.45 -11.82 -3.02
C LYS A 113 -11.74 -10.47 -2.97
N THR A 114 -12.42 -9.42 -3.39
CA THR A 114 -11.96 -8.04 -3.22
C THR A 114 -12.94 -7.34 -2.26
N PRO A 115 -12.53 -6.62 -1.20
CA PRO A 115 -11.18 -6.35 -0.69
C PRO A 115 -10.59 -7.50 0.13
N PRO A 116 -9.35 -7.35 0.60
CA PRO A 116 -8.68 -8.39 1.35
C PRO A 116 -9.34 -8.80 2.68
N ALA A 117 -9.28 -10.07 3.10
CA ALA A 117 -9.64 -10.54 4.45
C ALA A 117 -8.43 -10.47 5.43
N VAL A 118 -8.61 -10.64 6.74
CA VAL A 118 -7.45 -10.91 7.62
C VAL A 118 -7.83 -12.07 8.54
N ASP A 119 -7.25 -13.23 8.28
CA ASP A 119 -7.34 -14.43 9.10
C ASP A 119 -6.45 -14.35 10.36
N TYR A 120 -7.04 -13.87 11.45
CA TYR A 120 -6.38 -13.76 12.75
C TYR A 120 -6.01 -15.10 13.44
N ARG A 121 -6.47 -16.25 12.94
CA ARG A 121 -6.09 -17.56 13.51
C ARG A 121 -4.72 -17.98 12.99
N ARG A 122 -4.49 -17.76 11.70
CA ARG A 122 -3.24 -18.08 10.99
C ARG A 122 -2.05 -17.22 11.43
N LEU A 123 -2.25 -15.90 11.66
CA LEU A 123 -1.23 -15.00 12.26
C LEU A 123 -0.74 -15.48 13.64
N ARG A 124 -1.61 -16.10 14.45
CA ARG A 124 -1.27 -16.65 15.77
C ARG A 124 -0.57 -18.00 15.72
N GLU A 125 -0.70 -18.72 14.62
CA GLU A 125 -0.09 -20.03 14.37
C GLU A 125 1.20 -19.92 13.53
N GLY A 126 1.63 -18.70 13.16
CA GLY A 126 2.84 -18.46 12.35
C GLY A 126 2.67 -18.77 10.86
N ILE A 127 1.43 -18.76 10.37
CA ILE A 127 1.08 -19.13 8.99
C ILE A 127 0.45 -17.89 8.33
N VAL A 128 0.89 -17.57 7.11
CA VAL A 128 0.60 -16.30 6.39
C VAL A 128 -0.89 -16.15 6.06
N VAL A 129 -1.39 -14.91 6.02
CA VAL A 129 -2.81 -14.58 6.18
C VAL A 129 -3.48 -13.89 4.98
N GLU A 130 -4.47 -14.56 4.39
CA GLU A 130 -5.55 -14.15 3.47
C GLU A 130 -6.06 -12.69 3.40
N LEU A 131 -5.36 -11.70 2.81
CA LEU A 131 -5.87 -10.41 2.27
C LEU A 131 -6.71 -10.67 0.98
#